data_AF-A0A834SH06-F1
#
_entry.id   AF-A0A834SH06-F1
#
_cell.length_a   1.000
_cell.length_b   1.000
_cell.length_c   1.000
_cell.angle_alpha   90.00
_cell.angle_beta   90.00
_cell.angle_gamma   90.00
#
_symmetry.space_group_name_H-M   'P 1'
#
loop_
_entity.id
_entity.type
_entity.pdbx_description
1 polymer ?
#
loop_
_entity_poly.entity_id
_entity_poly.type
_entity_poly.pdbx_seq_one_letter_code
_entity_poly.pdbx_strand_id
1 'polypeptide(L)'
;MRKRKSKASDVSSERCNWEKIFNGLVQMLRTQQNQIQSLVNERKFLQDRITMQHERWASDMRLYEDQIADMKGILIFEEKKRLLEAAKAELLLGSKHREASILKWILEHTEDELADLKGWFEYLSRKSSNGEDEGTILVDTDQRKKGIADSKNKSTWTTAEEEISPLKFNNELRRLKQAYEKLSLEKDAEVSALLEVKKSVWNQYNIMEKNYIDKLKSKQTEVEQANEKIEILISRVEQLRSGNGEKDDTISRLERKVASMEADKKRLKEEKSRLAVELEALRRSSNTQVTPILNSCIAKTETSSMGGTKSRRGRRNITSDTPDPETGSGKKIRSSKRKEGPLITVSETPKLLSSNFKIPKLKNAS
;
A
#
# COMPACT_ATOMS: atom_id res chain seq x y z
N MET A 1 -32.90 -84.14 68.85
CA MET A 1 -33.07 -82.95 67.99
C MET A 1 -31.72 -82.30 67.69
N ARG A 2 -31.44 -81.88 66.45
CA ARG A 2 -30.51 -80.77 66.11
C ARG A 2 -30.71 -80.36 64.64
N LYS A 3 -31.43 -79.26 64.39
CA LYS A 3 -31.67 -78.73 63.04
C LYS A 3 -30.35 -78.16 62.49
N ARG A 4 -29.76 -78.77 61.45
CA ARG A 4 -28.71 -78.15 60.63
C ARG A 4 -29.35 -77.27 59.55
N LYS A 5 -29.56 -75.98 59.85
CA LYS A 5 -29.88 -74.92 58.87
C LYS A 5 -28.99 -73.71 59.16
N SER A 6 -28.07 -73.37 58.25
CA SER A 6 -27.43 -72.04 58.18
C SER A 6 -26.53 -71.85 56.95
N LYS A 7 -25.65 -72.82 56.61
CA LYS A 7 -24.54 -72.62 55.65
C LYS A 7 -24.87 -72.10 54.24
N ALA A 8 -26.13 -72.16 53.79
CA ALA A 8 -26.51 -71.64 52.47
C ALA A 8 -26.82 -70.12 52.45
N SER A 9 -27.16 -69.50 53.59
CA SER A 9 -27.45 -68.05 53.63
C SER A 9 -26.18 -67.20 53.70
N ASP A 10 -25.13 -67.67 54.38
CA ASP A 10 -23.91 -66.87 54.59
C ASP A 10 -23.16 -66.60 53.28
N VAL A 11 -23.06 -67.61 52.40
CA VAL A 11 -22.45 -67.48 51.06
C VAL A 11 -23.21 -66.48 50.16
N SER A 12 -24.52 -66.35 50.35
CA SER A 12 -25.34 -65.34 49.67
C SER A 12 -25.10 -63.93 50.22
N SER A 13 -24.86 -63.82 51.53
CA SER A 13 -24.55 -62.55 52.21
C SER A 13 -23.18 -61.99 51.80
N GLU A 14 -22.13 -62.83 51.77
CA GLU A 14 -20.80 -62.41 51.32
C GLU A 14 -20.81 -61.91 49.88
N ARG A 15 -21.46 -62.62 48.96
CA ARG A 15 -21.58 -62.18 47.55
C ARG A 15 -22.27 -60.81 47.45
N CYS A 16 -23.33 -60.58 48.21
CA CYS A 16 -24.02 -59.28 48.26
C CYS A 16 -23.14 -58.15 48.84
N ASN A 17 -22.25 -58.45 49.79
CA ASN A 17 -21.32 -57.47 50.34
C ASN A 17 -20.19 -57.13 49.37
N TRP A 18 -19.62 -58.12 48.67
CA TRP A 18 -18.64 -57.89 47.60
C TRP A 18 -19.22 -57.08 46.43
N GLU A 19 -20.48 -57.34 46.05
CA GLU A 19 -21.23 -56.56 45.06
C GLU A 19 -21.31 -55.07 45.47
N LYS A 20 -21.59 -54.77 46.75
CA LYS A 20 -21.64 -53.39 47.27
C LYS A 20 -20.26 -52.72 47.27
N ILE A 21 -19.22 -53.43 47.70
CA ILE A 21 -17.84 -52.91 47.71
C ILE A 21 -17.39 -52.59 46.28
N PHE A 22 -17.59 -53.52 45.35
CA PHE A 22 -17.26 -53.34 43.93
C PHE A 22 -18.01 -52.16 43.31
N ASN A 23 -19.32 -52.06 43.54
CA ASN A 23 -20.11 -50.93 43.03
C ASN A 23 -19.66 -49.58 43.65
N GLY A 24 -19.27 -49.56 44.92
CA GLY A 24 -18.67 -48.37 45.56
C GLY A 24 -17.34 -47.96 44.93
N LEU A 25 -16.44 -48.92 44.67
CA LEU A 25 -15.18 -48.68 43.95
C LEU A 25 -15.41 -48.16 42.53
N VAL A 26 -16.36 -48.74 41.79
CA VAL A 26 -16.73 -48.29 40.43
C VAL A 26 -17.34 -46.87 40.45
N GLN A 27 -18.17 -46.54 41.44
CA GLN A 27 -18.67 -45.16 41.59
C GLN A 27 -17.54 -44.17 41.89
N MET A 28 -16.62 -44.51 42.80
CA MET A 28 -15.45 -43.68 43.12
C MET A 28 -14.54 -43.47 41.91
N LEU A 29 -14.27 -44.51 41.12
CA LEU A 29 -13.52 -44.39 39.86
C LEU A 29 -14.22 -43.46 38.86
N ARG A 30 -15.55 -43.54 38.75
CA ARG A 30 -16.32 -42.62 37.89
C ARG A 30 -16.29 -41.18 38.40
N THR A 31 -16.38 -40.94 39.71
CA THR A 31 -16.28 -39.57 40.24
C THR A 31 -14.89 -38.98 40.05
N GLN A 32 -13.82 -39.76 40.27
CA GLN A 32 -12.45 -39.34 39.98
C GLN A 32 -12.24 -39.05 38.48
N GLN A 33 -12.73 -39.90 37.59
CA GLN A 33 -12.66 -39.67 36.13
C GLN A 33 -13.36 -38.35 35.74
N ASN A 34 -14.54 -38.08 36.30
CA ASN A 34 -15.28 -36.85 36.05
C ASN A 34 -14.57 -35.60 36.60
N GLN A 35 -13.94 -35.70 37.78
CA GLN A 35 -13.13 -34.63 38.36
C GLN A 35 -11.92 -34.30 37.48
N ILE A 36 -11.17 -35.33 37.04
CA ILE A 36 -10.03 -35.17 36.13
C ILE A 36 -10.48 -34.52 34.81
N GLN A 37 -11.61 -34.97 34.24
CA GLN A 37 -12.14 -34.39 33.00
C GLN A 37 -12.55 -32.91 33.18
N SER A 38 -13.12 -32.55 34.33
CA SER A 38 -13.44 -31.16 34.66
C SER A 38 -12.18 -30.28 34.73
N LEU A 39 -11.13 -30.74 35.43
CA LEU A 39 -9.86 -30.02 35.55
C LEU A 39 -9.13 -29.87 34.20
N VAL A 40 -9.20 -30.86 33.32
CA VAL A 40 -8.68 -30.76 31.95
C VAL A 40 -9.42 -29.69 31.14
N ASN A 41 -10.75 -29.65 31.25
CA ASN A 41 -11.57 -28.65 30.57
C ASN A 41 -11.31 -27.23 31.10
N GLU A 42 -11.19 -27.06 32.42
CA GLU A 42 -10.88 -25.78 33.06
C GLU A 42 -9.47 -25.28 32.69
N ARG A 43 -8.46 -26.17 32.73
CA ARG A 43 -7.10 -25.83 32.29
C ARG A 43 -7.07 -25.37 30.84
N LYS A 44 -7.83 -26.03 29.96
CA LYS A 44 -7.97 -25.62 28.56
C LYS A 44 -8.60 -24.22 28.44
N PHE A 45 -9.71 -23.97 29.14
CA PHE A 45 -10.37 -22.66 29.14
C PHE A 45 -9.44 -21.53 29.62
N LEU A 46 -8.65 -21.78 30.67
CA LEU A 46 -7.65 -20.83 31.16
C LEU A 46 -6.53 -20.59 30.13
N GLN A 47 -6.04 -21.64 29.47
CA GLN A 47 -5.04 -21.53 28.42
C GLN A 47 -5.57 -20.73 27.22
N ASP A 48 -6.77 -21.04 26.73
CA ASP A 48 -7.41 -20.32 25.62
C ASP A 48 -7.61 -18.81 25.96
N ARG A 49 -7.98 -18.49 27.21
CA ARG A 49 -8.13 -17.11 27.69
C ARG A 49 -6.79 -16.37 27.85
N ILE A 50 -5.71 -17.05 28.23
CA ILE A 50 -4.37 -16.45 28.29
C ILE A 50 -3.87 -16.16 26.87
N THR A 51 -4.00 -17.12 25.95
CA THR A 51 -3.63 -16.95 24.54
C THR A 51 -4.36 -15.77 23.91
N MET A 52 -5.69 -15.70 24.04
CA MET A 52 -6.51 -14.60 23.51
C MET A 52 -6.06 -13.22 24.03
N GLN A 53 -5.76 -13.10 25.33
CA GLN A 53 -5.28 -11.83 25.89
C GLN A 53 -3.89 -11.47 25.38
N HIS A 54 -2.99 -12.45 25.24
CA HIS A 54 -1.65 -12.21 24.69
C HIS A 54 -1.71 -11.80 23.21
N GLU A 55 -2.52 -12.46 22.39
CA GLU A 55 -2.74 -12.12 20.98
C GLU A 55 -3.33 -10.71 20.80
N ARG A 56 -4.27 -10.33 21.68
CA ARG A 56 -4.81 -8.96 21.73
C ARG A 56 -3.72 -7.95 22.09
N TRP A 57 -3.01 -8.15 23.19
CA TRP A 57 -1.91 -7.26 23.61
C TRP A 57 -0.83 -7.10 22.53
N ALA A 58 -0.43 -8.21 21.87
CA ALA A 58 0.53 -8.16 20.77
C ALA A 58 -0.01 -7.41 19.53
N SER A 59 -1.33 -7.40 19.32
CA SER A 59 -1.96 -6.65 18.23
C SER A 59 -2.09 -5.17 18.55
N ASP A 60 -2.51 -4.83 19.77
CA ASP A 60 -2.56 -3.45 20.27
C ASP A 60 -1.15 -2.83 20.27
N MET A 61 -0.12 -3.59 20.66
CA MET A 61 1.27 -3.11 20.65
C MET A 61 1.80 -2.82 19.23
N ARG A 62 1.56 -3.71 18.26
CA ARG A 62 1.89 -3.46 16.85
C ARG A 62 1.19 -2.22 16.30
N LEU A 63 -0.11 -2.05 16.61
CA LEU A 63 -0.87 -0.87 16.19
C LEU A 63 -0.24 0.44 16.69
N TYR A 64 0.23 0.48 17.95
CA TYR A 64 0.92 1.66 18.47
C TYR A 64 2.31 1.85 17.86
N GLU A 65 3.06 0.78 17.59
CA GLU A 65 4.36 0.85 16.89
C GLU A 65 4.19 1.44 15.47
N ASP A 66 3.18 0.98 14.72
CA ASP A 66 2.84 1.48 13.39
C ASP A 66 2.44 2.97 13.44
N GLN A 67 1.54 3.36 14.37
CA GLN A 67 1.16 4.76 14.55
C GLN A 67 2.35 5.67 14.89
N ILE A 68 3.28 5.20 15.73
CA ILE A 68 4.50 5.93 16.07
C ILE A 68 5.43 6.05 14.85
N ALA A 69 5.50 5.03 13.99
CA ALA A 69 6.27 5.08 12.75
C ALA A 69 5.69 6.09 11.75
N ASP A 70 4.37 6.10 11.56
CA ASP A 70 3.66 7.05 10.70
C ASP A 70 3.86 8.50 11.19
N MET A 71 3.67 8.77 12.48
CA MET A 71 3.90 10.10 13.06
C MET A 71 5.34 10.58 12.87
N LYS A 72 6.33 9.69 13.02
CA LYS A 72 7.74 10.02 12.74
C LYS A 72 7.96 10.34 11.25
N GLY A 73 7.31 9.60 10.36
CA GLY A 73 7.34 9.86 8.91
C GLY A 73 6.80 11.26 8.56
N ILE A 74 5.66 11.62 9.13
CA ILE A 74 5.04 12.95 8.96
C ILE A 74 5.96 14.06 9.46
N LEU A 75 6.49 13.95 10.68
CA LEU A 75 7.39 14.95 11.26
C LEU A 75 8.66 15.16 10.41
N ILE A 76 9.26 14.08 9.90
CA ILE A 76 10.44 14.16 9.01
C ILE A 76 10.09 14.84 7.68
N PHE A 77 8.90 14.59 7.14
CA PHE A 77 8.42 15.23 5.92
C PHE A 77 8.17 16.73 6.13
N GLU A 78 7.51 17.12 7.22
CA GLU A 78 7.23 18.52 7.55
C GLU A 78 8.52 19.32 7.80
N GLU A 79 9.50 18.75 8.51
CA GLU A 79 10.79 19.40 8.73
C GLU A 79 11.57 19.57 7.41
N LYS A 80 11.57 18.58 6.53
CA LYS A 80 12.17 18.71 5.19
C LYS A 80 11.45 19.77 4.33
N LYS A 81 10.13 19.85 4.42
CA LYS A 81 9.32 20.89 3.74
C LYS A 81 9.67 22.28 4.27
N ARG A 82 9.83 22.44 5.59
CA ARG A 82 10.25 23.70 6.24
C ARG A 82 11.64 24.13 5.77
N LEU A 83 12.60 23.20 5.75
CA LEU A 83 13.97 23.45 5.28
C LEU A 83 14.00 23.83 3.78
N LEU A 84 13.18 23.19 2.95
CA LEU A 84 13.07 23.51 1.52
C LEU A 84 12.54 24.94 1.29
N GLU A 85 11.48 25.35 1.98
CA GLU A 85 10.95 26.71 1.84
C GLU A 85 11.93 27.77 2.40
N ALA A 86 12.68 27.45 3.47
CA ALA A 86 13.75 28.31 3.97
C ALA A 86 14.87 28.50 2.93
N ALA A 87 15.40 27.41 2.35
CA ALA A 87 16.44 27.47 1.33
C ALA A 87 15.98 28.21 0.05
N LYS A 88 14.70 28.08 -0.31
CA LYS A 88 14.07 28.82 -1.41
C LYS A 88 13.98 30.32 -1.12
N ALA A 89 13.66 30.71 0.12
CA ALA A 89 13.66 32.11 0.55
C ALA A 89 15.08 32.71 0.57
N GLU A 90 16.07 31.97 1.07
CA GLU A 90 17.49 32.37 1.05
C GLU A 90 18.00 32.56 -0.38
N LEU A 91 17.69 31.65 -1.30
CA LEU A 91 18.04 31.76 -2.71
C LEU A 91 17.42 33.00 -3.37
N LEU A 92 16.14 33.28 -3.09
CA LEU A 92 15.45 34.46 -3.60
C LEU A 92 16.08 35.76 -3.07
N LEU A 93 16.36 35.81 -1.76
CA LEU A 93 17.02 36.95 -1.12
C LEU A 93 18.43 37.18 -1.67
N GLY A 94 19.22 36.10 -1.83
CA GLY A 94 20.55 36.16 -2.43
C GLY A 94 20.52 36.62 -3.90
N SER A 95 19.50 36.23 -4.67
CA SER A 95 19.28 36.72 -6.03
C SER A 95 18.98 38.23 -6.03
N LYS A 96 18.04 38.68 -5.18
CA LYS A 96 17.68 40.11 -5.06
C LYS A 96 18.81 40.99 -4.52
N HIS A 97 19.66 40.46 -3.63
CA HIS A 97 20.84 41.18 -3.17
C HIS A 97 21.87 41.38 -4.30
N ARG A 98 22.10 40.37 -5.15
CA ARG A 98 22.97 40.49 -6.35
C ARG A 98 22.41 41.49 -7.37
N GLU A 99 21.10 41.41 -7.65
CA GLU A 99 20.39 42.34 -8.54
C GLU A 99 20.53 43.78 -8.06
N ALA A 100 20.31 44.04 -6.76
CA ALA A 100 20.49 45.35 -6.16
C ALA A 100 21.95 45.85 -6.23
N SER A 101 22.94 44.99 -5.99
CA SER A 101 24.36 45.35 -6.11
C SER A 101 24.78 45.68 -7.54
N ILE A 102 24.24 44.99 -8.55
CA ILE A 102 24.48 45.29 -9.97
C ILE A 102 23.85 46.63 -10.34
N LEU A 103 22.58 46.86 -9.97
CA LEU A 103 21.89 48.13 -10.24
C LEU A 103 22.58 49.31 -9.55
N LYS A 104 23.07 49.11 -8.32
CA LYS A 104 23.86 50.09 -7.60
C LYS A 104 25.16 50.43 -8.35
N TRP A 105 25.92 49.41 -8.77
CA TRP A 105 27.18 49.61 -9.51
C TRP A 105 26.97 50.34 -10.84
N ILE A 106 25.90 50.00 -11.58
CA ILE A 106 25.51 50.72 -12.80
C ILE A 106 25.22 52.20 -12.48
N LEU A 107 24.45 52.47 -11.43
CA LEU A 107 24.08 53.83 -11.05
C LEU A 107 25.30 54.68 -10.67
N GLU A 108 26.17 54.16 -9.78
CA GLU A 108 27.44 54.80 -9.40
C GLU A 108 28.30 55.11 -10.63
N HIS A 109 28.46 54.14 -11.55
CA HIS A 109 29.23 54.35 -12.77
C HIS A 109 28.63 55.41 -13.70
N THR A 110 27.31 55.44 -13.87
CA THR A 110 26.63 56.46 -14.69
C THR A 110 26.67 57.86 -14.06
N GLU A 111 26.79 57.95 -12.73
CA GLU A 111 26.96 59.23 -12.03
C GLU A 111 28.37 59.79 -12.24
N ASP A 112 29.40 58.94 -12.20
CA ASP A 112 30.78 59.29 -12.58
C ASP A 112 30.86 59.76 -14.05
N GLU A 113 30.29 59.00 -15.00
CA GLU A 113 30.25 59.37 -16.43
C GLU A 113 29.53 60.71 -16.66
N LEU A 114 28.43 60.97 -15.93
CA LEU A 114 27.69 62.22 -16.01
C LEU A 114 28.50 63.40 -15.45
N ALA A 115 29.24 63.19 -14.36
CA ALA A 115 30.12 64.18 -13.77
C ALA A 115 31.26 64.56 -14.73
N ASP A 116 31.91 63.57 -15.35
CA ASP A 116 32.92 63.76 -16.38
C ASP A 116 32.35 64.57 -17.57
N LEU A 117 31.24 64.12 -18.15
CA LEU A 117 30.58 64.81 -19.28
C LEU A 117 30.23 66.26 -18.95
N LYS A 118 29.76 66.53 -17.72
CA LYS A 118 29.48 67.90 -17.26
C LYS A 118 30.76 68.73 -17.19
N GLY A 119 31.86 68.19 -16.67
CA GLY A 119 33.18 68.83 -16.67
C GLY A 119 33.69 69.16 -18.09
N TRP A 120 33.50 68.25 -19.04
CA TRP A 120 33.79 68.50 -20.46
C TRP A 120 32.95 69.66 -21.04
N PHE A 121 31.65 69.71 -20.73
CA PHE A 121 30.77 70.80 -21.17
C PHE A 121 31.13 72.15 -20.54
N GLU A 122 31.49 72.19 -19.25
CA GLU A 122 31.94 73.41 -18.57
C GLU A 122 33.28 73.90 -19.15
N TYR A 123 34.23 73.00 -19.43
CA TYR A 123 35.48 73.32 -20.11
C TYR A 123 35.25 73.90 -21.52
N LEU A 124 34.40 73.28 -22.34
CA LEU A 124 34.08 73.76 -23.68
C LEU A 124 33.38 75.12 -23.66
N SER A 125 32.44 75.32 -22.72
CA SER A 125 31.74 76.60 -22.54
C SER A 125 32.68 77.72 -22.09
N ARG A 126 33.65 77.41 -21.22
CA ARG A 126 34.69 78.39 -20.83
C ARG A 126 35.64 78.72 -21.97
N LYS A 127 35.91 77.75 -22.86
CA LYS A 127 36.75 77.95 -24.05
C LYS A 127 36.07 78.77 -25.14
N SER A 128 34.74 78.69 -25.29
CA SER A 128 33.99 79.53 -26.24
C SER A 128 33.69 80.94 -25.70
N SER A 129 33.70 81.14 -24.38
CA SER A 129 33.53 82.47 -23.76
C SER A 129 34.78 83.35 -23.83
N ASN A 130 35.96 82.80 -24.14
CA ASN A 130 37.21 83.54 -24.24
C ASN A 130 37.51 83.86 -25.72
N GLY A 131 36.84 84.89 -26.25
CA GLY A 131 36.96 85.32 -27.64
C GLY A 131 37.19 86.83 -27.80
N GLU A 132 38.40 87.29 -27.54
CA GLU A 132 38.96 88.59 -27.99
C GLU A 132 40.40 88.27 -28.47
N ASP A 133 40.78 88.36 -29.74
CA ASP A 133 40.83 89.50 -30.68
C ASP A 133 42.22 90.18 -30.68
N GLU A 134 43.12 89.71 -31.55
CA GLU A 134 44.41 90.36 -31.86
C GLU A 134 44.59 90.46 -33.39
N GLY A 135 43.96 91.47 -33.99
CA GLY A 135 44.18 91.90 -35.37
C GLY A 135 44.53 93.39 -35.44
N THR A 136 45.80 93.74 -35.29
CA THR A 136 46.28 95.15 -35.37
C THR A 136 47.30 95.26 -36.52
N ILE A 137 46.87 95.64 -37.72
CA ILE A 137 46.79 97.01 -38.24
C ILE A 137 48.16 97.70 -38.42
N LEU A 138 48.49 97.83 -39.69
CA LEU A 138 49.61 98.51 -40.33
C LEU A 138 49.47 100.04 -40.19
N VAL A 139 50.52 100.73 -39.71
CA VAL A 139 50.66 102.19 -39.83
C VAL A 139 52.09 102.55 -40.25
N ASP A 140 52.23 103.03 -41.49
CA ASP A 140 53.45 103.67 -41.98
C ASP A 140 53.64 105.06 -41.36
N THR A 141 54.88 105.42 -41.03
CA THR A 141 55.32 106.83 -41.17
C THR A 141 56.82 106.91 -41.47
N ASP A 142 57.15 107.33 -42.69
CA ASP A 142 58.52 107.48 -43.23
C ASP A 142 59.16 108.82 -42.81
N GLN A 143 60.40 108.81 -42.30
CA GLN A 143 61.39 109.89 -42.52
C GLN A 143 62.86 109.40 -42.49
N ARG A 144 63.38 109.06 -43.67
CA ARG A 144 64.75 109.35 -44.21
C ARG A 144 65.89 109.80 -43.26
N LYS A 145 66.99 109.01 -43.19
CA LYS A 145 68.31 109.36 -43.81
C LYS A 145 69.43 108.29 -43.67
N LYS A 146 69.66 107.58 -44.79
CA LYS A 146 70.97 107.26 -45.44
C LYS A 146 72.23 107.03 -44.57
N GLY A 147 72.75 105.78 -44.51
CA GLY A 147 74.06 105.46 -43.92
C GLY A 147 74.59 104.02 -44.07
N ILE A 148 74.98 103.60 -45.28
CA ILE A 148 76.09 102.66 -45.63
C ILE A 148 76.20 101.25 -44.95
N ALA A 149 75.97 100.23 -45.80
CA ALA A 149 76.63 98.90 -45.93
C ALA A 149 76.66 97.82 -44.80
N ASP A 150 76.03 96.69 -45.15
CA ASP A 150 76.44 95.27 -44.98
C ASP A 150 76.93 94.70 -43.62
N SER A 151 76.07 93.89 -42.98
CA SER A 151 76.47 92.58 -42.44
C SER A 151 75.31 91.59 -42.23
N LYS A 152 75.32 90.52 -43.06
CA LYS A 152 74.70 89.18 -42.95
C LYS A 152 73.67 88.85 -41.85
N ASN A 153 72.47 88.50 -42.32
CA ASN A 153 71.76 87.21 -42.12
C ASN A 153 71.82 86.50 -40.75
N LYS A 154 70.64 86.27 -40.13
CA LYS A 154 69.88 84.99 -40.20
C LYS A 154 68.97 84.79 -38.96
N SER A 155 67.69 85.17 -39.06
CA SER A 155 66.64 84.81 -38.09
C SER A 155 65.85 83.60 -38.59
N THR A 156 66.06 82.44 -37.97
CA THR A 156 65.25 81.25 -38.25
C THR A 156 64.05 81.22 -37.29
N TRP A 157 62.86 81.45 -37.81
CA TRP A 157 61.62 81.06 -37.12
C TRP A 157 61.42 79.55 -37.33
N THR A 158 61.22 78.79 -36.25
CA THR A 158 60.82 77.39 -36.33
C THR A 158 59.45 77.21 -35.68
N THR A 159 58.41 77.32 -36.51
CA THR A 159 57.09 76.77 -36.18
C THR A 159 57.24 75.25 -36.13
N ALA A 160 57.07 74.65 -34.94
CA ALA A 160 57.07 73.20 -34.79
C ALA A 160 55.70 72.64 -35.17
N GLU A 161 55.42 72.56 -36.47
CA GLU A 161 54.42 71.63 -36.97
C GLU A 161 54.99 70.22 -36.85
N GLU A 162 54.63 69.53 -35.77
CA GLU A 162 55.01 68.14 -35.56
C GLU A 162 54.20 67.25 -36.52
N GLU A 163 54.70 67.08 -37.75
CA GLU A 163 54.19 66.09 -38.69
C GLU A 163 54.14 64.71 -37.99
N ILE A 164 52.94 64.25 -37.66
CA ILE A 164 52.72 62.90 -37.13
C ILE A 164 53.08 61.92 -38.25
N SER A 165 54.33 61.47 -38.22
CA SER A 165 54.89 60.59 -39.25
C SER A 165 53.95 59.41 -39.54
N PRO A 166 53.56 59.19 -40.81
CA PRO A 166 52.67 58.09 -41.20
C PRO A 166 53.14 56.71 -40.71
N LEU A 167 54.43 56.56 -40.42
CA LEU A 167 55.02 55.35 -39.88
C LEU A 167 54.55 55.01 -38.45
N LYS A 168 54.36 56.01 -37.57
CA LYS A 168 53.85 55.78 -36.19
C LYS A 168 52.41 55.27 -36.22
N PHE A 169 51.53 55.98 -36.93
CA PHE A 169 50.12 55.61 -37.09
C PHE A 169 49.93 54.20 -37.69
N ASN A 170 50.69 53.87 -38.74
CA ASN A 170 50.63 52.53 -39.35
C ASN A 170 51.10 51.39 -38.41
N ASN A 171 52.02 51.68 -37.47
CA ASN A 171 52.45 50.70 -36.48
C ASN A 171 51.40 50.49 -35.38
N GLU A 172 50.65 51.53 -35.00
CA GLU A 172 49.53 51.44 -34.06
C GLU A 172 48.34 50.70 -34.67
N LEU A 173 47.97 51.01 -35.92
CA LEU A 173 46.96 50.24 -36.67
C LEU A 173 47.31 48.74 -36.75
N ARG A 174 48.60 48.43 -36.98
CA ARG A 174 49.09 47.04 -37.00
C ARG A 174 48.98 46.36 -35.63
N ARG A 175 49.31 47.07 -34.55
CA ARG A 175 49.15 46.58 -33.17
C ARG A 175 47.68 46.36 -32.80
N LEU A 176 46.80 47.31 -33.13
CA LEU A 176 45.36 47.19 -32.88
C LEU A 176 44.77 46.00 -33.64
N LYS A 177 45.15 45.82 -34.92
CA LYS A 177 44.75 44.63 -35.68
C LYS A 177 45.24 43.34 -35.03
N GLN A 178 46.51 43.25 -34.64
CA GLN A 178 47.04 42.05 -33.96
C GLN A 178 46.34 41.76 -32.63
N ALA A 179 45.99 42.80 -31.86
CA ALA A 179 45.23 42.65 -30.62
C ALA A 179 43.79 42.16 -30.89
N TYR A 180 43.13 42.68 -31.94
CA TYR A 180 41.81 42.24 -32.36
C TYR A 180 41.80 40.76 -32.81
N GLU A 181 42.73 40.36 -33.68
CA GLU A 181 42.84 38.97 -34.15
C GLU A 181 43.09 38.00 -32.97
N LYS A 182 43.96 38.39 -32.02
CA LYS A 182 44.19 37.62 -30.79
C LYS A 182 42.91 37.49 -29.95
N LEU A 183 42.19 38.59 -29.76
CA LEU A 183 40.95 38.62 -28.98
C LEU A 183 39.85 37.77 -29.65
N SER A 184 39.75 37.78 -30.99
CA SER A 184 38.84 36.90 -31.72
C SER A 184 39.15 35.43 -31.45
N LEU A 185 40.41 35.02 -31.63
CA LEU A 185 40.84 33.64 -31.39
C LEU A 185 40.59 33.18 -29.94
N GLU A 186 40.80 34.06 -28.96
CA GLU A 186 40.51 33.80 -27.55
C GLU A 186 39.00 33.62 -27.30
N LYS A 187 38.16 34.45 -27.93
CA LYS A 187 36.69 34.35 -27.85
C LYS A 187 36.15 33.12 -28.58
N ASP A 188 36.70 32.75 -29.73
CA ASP A 188 36.32 31.54 -30.47
C ASP A 188 36.69 30.27 -29.68
N ALA A 189 37.82 30.28 -28.95
CA ALA A 189 38.21 29.22 -28.03
C ALA A 189 37.27 29.14 -26.80
N GLU A 190 36.90 30.29 -26.21
CA GLU A 190 35.93 30.35 -25.10
C GLU A 190 34.55 29.82 -25.51
N VAL A 191 34.04 30.24 -26.67
CA VAL A 191 32.77 29.75 -27.25
C VAL A 191 32.83 28.25 -27.50
N SER A 192 33.96 27.73 -28.01
CA SER A 192 34.16 26.29 -28.22
C SER A 192 34.11 25.51 -26.90
N ALA A 193 34.83 25.98 -25.86
CA ALA A 193 34.82 25.35 -24.54
C ALA A 193 33.42 25.39 -23.88
N LEU A 194 32.70 26.50 -24.00
CA LEU A 194 31.32 26.63 -23.51
C LEU A 194 30.36 25.66 -24.23
N LEU A 195 30.57 25.40 -25.52
CA LEU A 195 29.78 24.44 -26.28
C LEU A 195 30.03 23.00 -25.83
N GLU A 196 31.28 22.64 -25.50
CA GLU A 196 31.62 21.34 -24.90
C GLU A 196 31.02 21.18 -23.49
N VAL A 197 31.10 22.21 -22.64
CA VAL A 197 30.45 22.21 -21.32
C VAL A 197 28.93 22.04 -21.47
N LYS A 198 28.28 22.78 -22.38
CA LYS A 198 26.85 22.63 -22.67
C LYS A 198 26.50 21.20 -23.07
N LYS A 199 27.30 20.57 -23.95
CA LYS A 199 27.11 19.17 -24.38
C LYS A 199 27.27 18.19 -23.21
N SER A 200 28.23 18.42 -22.33
CA SER A 200 28.44 17.60 -21.12
C SER A 200 27.28 17.70 -20.14
N VAL A 201 26.85 18.93 -19.81
CA VAL A 201 25.71 19.19 -18.91
C VAL A 201 24.41 18.61 -19.48
N TRP A 202 24.16 18.76 -20.78
CA TRP A 202 23.00 18.15 -21.45
C TRP A 202 23.02 16.63 -21.36
N ASN A 203 24.17 15.99 -21.56
CA ASN A 203 24.31 14.55 -21.42
C ASN A 203 24.05 14.08 -19.96
N GLN A 204 24.56 14.80 -18.97
CA GLN A 204 24.29 14.51 -17.56
C GLN A 204 22.79 14.66 -17.22
N TYR A 205 22.14 15.71 -17.72
CA TYR A 205 20.70 15.93 -17.57
C TYR A 205 19.91 14.75 -18.15
N ASN A 206 20.19 14.31 -19.37
CA ASN A 206 19.48 13.20 -20.01
C ASN A 206 19.64 11.87 -19.25
N ILE A 207 20.82 11.60 -18.68
CA ILE A 207 21.07 10.41 -17.85
C ILE A 207 20.24 10.50 -16.56
N MET A 208 20.24 11.67 -15.91
CA MET A 208 19.48 11.91 -14.68
C MET A 208 17.96 11.80 -14.92
N GLU A 209 17.46 12.43 -15.98
CA GLU A 209 16.05 12.37 -16.41
C GLU A 209 15.61 10.93 -16.69
N LYS A 210 16.41 10.17 -17.45
CA LYS A 210 16.16 8.74 -17.68
C LYS A 210 16.10 7.94 -16.38
N ASN A 211 17.06 8.13 -15.47
CA ASN A 211 17.07 7.45 -14.18
C ASN A 211 15.82 7.77 -13.33
N TYR A 212 15.33 9.01 -13.38
CA TYR A 212 14.08 9.38 -12.70
C TYR A 212 12.84 8.76 -13.37
N ILE A 213 12.78 8.73 -14.70
CA ILE A 213 11.70 8.07 -15.46
C ILE A 213 11.65 6.56 -15.14
N ASP A 214 12.81 5.88 -15.14
CA ASP A 214 12.87 4.44 -14.89
C ASP A 214 12.52 4.13 -13.41
N LYS A 215 12.95 4.96 -12.46
CA LYS A 215 12.54 4.86 -11.04
C LYS A 215 11.03 5.11 -10.85
N LEU A 216 10.45 6.08 -11.56
CA LEU A 216 9.02 6.38 -11.53
C LEU A 216 8.21 5.20 -12.08
N LYS A 217 8.61 4.62 -13.22
CA LYS A 217 7.98 3.41 -13.78
C LYS A 217 8.05 2.22 -12.83
N SER A 218 9.21 1.98 -12.21
CA SER A 218 9.36 0.92 -11.21
C SER A 218 8.40 1.10 -10.03
N LYS A 219 8.28 2.32 -9.49
CA LYS A 219 7.33 2.62 -8.41
C LYS A 219 5.87 2.53 -8.84
N GLN A 220 5.55 2.90 -10.08
CA GLN A 220 4.22 2.71 -10.65
C GLN A 220 3.84 1.22 -10.67
N THR A 221 4.73 0.34 -11.15
CA THR A 221 4.45 -1.12 -11.17
C THR A 221 4.35 -1.73 -9.76
N GLU A 222 5.07 -1.21 -8.77
CA GLU A 222 4.97 -1.64 -7.37
C GLU A 222 3.59 -1.27 -6.76
N VAL A 223 3.07 -0.07 -7.09
CA VAL A 223 1.73 0.38 -6.68
C VAL A 223 0.64 -0.45 -7.38
N GLU A 224 0.77 -0.71 -8.67
CA GLU A 224 -0.18 -1.56 -9.42
C GLU A 224 -0.26 -2.98 -8.83
N GLN A 225 0.90 -3.59 -8.52
CA GLN A 225 0.93 -4.91 -7.86
C GLN A 225 0.39 -4.88 -6.42
N ALA A 226 0.52 -3.77 -5.70
CA ALA A 226 -0.09 -3.60 -4.38
C ALA A 226 -1.62 -3.49 -4.48
N ASN A 227 -2.12 -2.74 -5.46
CA ASN A 227 -3.56 -2.59 -5.70
C ASN A 227 -4.22 -3.92 -6.09
N GLU A 228 -3.60 -4.73 -6.96
CA GLU A 228 -4.10 -6.08 -7.31
C GLU A 228 -4.24 -6.96 -6.05
N LYS A 229 -3.25 -6.94 -5.15
CA LYS A 229 -3.31 -7.67 -3.87
C LYS A 229 -4.43 -7.17 -2.96
N ILE A 230 -4.71 -5.87 -2.97
CA ILE A 230 -5.81 -5.25 -2.22
C ILE A 230 -7.16 -5.72 -2.79
N GLU A 231 -7.36 -5.73 -4.11
CA GLU A 231 -8.61 -6.22 -4.72
C GLU A 231 -8.86 -7.70 -4.41
N ILE A 232 -7.83 -8.55 -4.47
CA ILE A 232 -7.92 -9.96 -4.07
C ILE A 232 -8.33 -10.09 -2.59
N LEU A 233 -7.76 -9.26 -1.71
CA LEU A 233 -8.08 -9.28 -0.29
C LEU A 233 -9.51 -8.78 -0.01
N ILE A 234 -9.96 -7.72 -0.68
CA ILE A 234 -11.34 -7.21 -0.60
C ILE A 234 -12.32 -8.32 -1.04
N SER A 235 -12.08 -8.94 -2.20
CA SER A 235 -12.90 -10.03 -2.72
C SER A 235 -13.03 -11.20 -1.74
N ARG A 236 -11.91 -11.56 -1.07
CA ARG A 236 -11.91 -12.60 -0.04
C ARG A 236 -12.65 -12.18 1.23
N VAL A 237 -12.53 -10.93 1.66
CA VAL A 237 -13.25 -10.39 2.83
C VAL A 237 -14.75 -10.37 2.56
N GLU A 238 -15.17 -9.97 1.36
CA GLU A 238 -16.59 -9.98 0.95
C GLU A 238 -17.16 -11.40 0.89
N GLN A 239 -16.42 -12.36 0.34
CA GLN A 239 -16.80 -13.78 0.35
C GLN A 239 -16.92 -14.37 1.77
N LEU A 240 -16.04 -13.99 2.69
CA LEU A 240 -16.14 -14.38 4.09
C LEU A 240 -17.34 -13.74 4.79
N ARG A 241 -17.67 -12.49 4.45
CA ARG A 241 -18.83 -11.77 4.98
C ARG A 241 -20.15 -12.39 4.54
N SER A 242 -20.31 -12.71 3.25
CA SER A 242 -21.51 -13.40 2.74
C SER A 242 -21.65 -14.80 3.33
N GLY A 243 -20.56 -15.58 3.34
CA GLY A 243 -20.54 -16.93 3.93
C GLY A 243 -20.73 -16.97 5.45
N ASN A 244 -20.58 -15.85 6.17
CA ASN A 244 -21.00 -15.74 7.56
C ASN A 244 -22.48 -15.38 7.70
N GLY A 245 -23.00 -14.46 6.88
CA GLY A 245 -24.44 -14.16 6.83
C GLY A 245 -25.30 -15.41 6.57
N GLU A 246 -24.88 -16.26 5.63
CA GLU A 246 -25.55 -17.55 5.38
C GLU A 246 -25.57 -18.47 6.62
N LYS A 247 -24.49 -18.48 7.42
CA LYS A 247 -24.43 -19.27 8.66
C LYS A 247 -25.35 -18.67 9.71
N ASP A 248 -25.36 -17.35 9.89
CA ASP A 248 -26.23 -16.65 10.84
C ASP A 248 -27.72 -16.88 10.51
N ASP A 249 -28.09 -16.91 9.23
CA ASP A 249 -29.42 -17.34 8.76
C ASP A 249 -29.72 -18.80 9.09
N THR A 250 -28.72 -19.70 9.00
CA THR A 250 -28.89 -21.11 9.41
C THR A 250 -29.06 -21.26 10.92
N ILE A 251 -28.31 -20.50 11.71
CA ILE A 251 -28.39 -20.47 13.18
C ILE A 251 -29.77 -19.97 13.59
N SER A 252 -30.19 -18.80 13.10
CA SER A 252 -31.52 -18.21 13.35
C SER A 252 -32.67 -19.14 12.94
N ARG A 253 -32.47 -20.01 11.95
CA ARG A 253 -33.44 -21.03 11.52
C ARG A 253 -33.44 -22.26 12.42
N LEU A 254 -32.29 -22.68 12.95
CA LEU A 254 -32.16 -23.78 13.91
C LEU A 254 -32.72 -23.38 15.29
N GLU A 255 -32.42 -22.17 15.77
CA GLU A 255 -32.94 -21.63 17.04
C GLU A 255 -34.47 -21.62 17.06
N ARG A 256 -35.12 -21.12 15.99
CA ARG A 256 -36.58 -21.17 15.84
C ARG A 256 -37.13 -22.61 15.87
N LYS A 257 -36.44 -23.57 15.26
CA LYS A 257 -36.83 -25.00 15.33
C LYS A 257 -36.69 -25.56 16.75
N VAL A 258 -35.61 -25.22 17.46
CA VAL A 258 -35.40 -25.63 18.86
C VAL A 258 -36.50 -25.06 19.76
N ALA A 259 -36.81 -23.77 19.65
CA ALA A 259 -37.90 -23.13 20.40
C ALA A 259 -39.26 -23.79 20.13
N SER A 260 -39.57 -24.10 18.86
CA SER A 260 -40.79 -24.83 18.47
C SER A 260 -40.86 -26.23 19.10
N MET A 261 -39.79 -27.02 18.98
CA MET A 261 -39.71 -28.35 19.59
C MET A 261 -39.79 -28.31 21.12
N GLU A 262 -39.27 -27.26 21.77
CA GLU A 262 -39.37 -27.11 23.22
C GLU A 262 -40.81 -26.75 23.66
N ALA A 263 -41.53 -25.94 22.88
CA ALA A 263 -42.95 -25.68 23.09
C ALA A 263 -43.80 -26.95 22.90
N ASP A 264 -43.57 -27.72 21.83
CA ASP A 264 -44.21 -29.02 21.60
C ASP A 264 -43.94 -30.00 22.75
N LYS A 265 -42.69 -30.04 23.25
CA LYS A 265 -42.30 -30.87 24.40
C LYS A 265 -43.01 -30.45 25.70
N LYS A 266 -43.22 -29.15 25.93
CA LYS A 266 -44.00 -28.62 27.06
C LYS A 266 -45.47 -29.04 26.94
N ARG A 267 -46.10 -28.81 25.78
CA ARG A 267 -47.48 -29.27 25.50
C ARG A 267 -47.64 -30.77 25.72
N LEU A 268 -46.77 -31.60 25.15
CA LEU A 268 -46.86 -33.06 25.30
C LEU A 268 -46.69 -33.53 26.76
N LYS A 269 -45.87 -32.83 27.55
CA LYS A 269 -45.73 -33.08 28.99
C LYS A 269 -47.03 -32.76 29.75
N GLU A 270 -47.67 -31.63 29.43
CA GLU A 270 -48.95 -31.22 30.00
C GLU A 270 -50.08 -32.19 29.63
N GLU A 271 -50.17 -32.61 28.36
CA GLU A 271 -51.15 -33.60 27.91
C GLU A 271 -50.94 -34.97 28.55
N LYS A 272 -49.68 -35.41 28.69
CA LYS A 272 -49.35 -36.63 29.43
C LYS A 272 -49.80 -36.54 30.89
N SER A 273 -49.63 -35.39 31.54
CA SER A 273 -50.11 -35.15 32.91
C SER A 273 -51.64 -35.17 33.00
N ARG A 274 -52.35 -34.54 32.04
CA ARG A 274 -53.81 -34.57 31.92
C ARG A 274 -54.33 -36.00 31.78
N LEU A 275 -53.80 -36.77 30.83
CA LEU A 275 -54.18 -38.16 30.57
C LEU A 275 -53.88 -39.08 31.75
N ALA A 276 -52.82 -38.83 32.51
CA ALA A 276 -52.51 -39.61 33.72
C ALA A 276 -53.54 -39.39 34.83
N VAL A 277 -54.04 -38.16 35.01
CA VAL A 277 -55.13 -37.86 35.96
C VAL A 277 -56.43 -38.50 35.50
N GLU A 278 -56.74 -38.43 34.21
CA GLU A 278 -57.94 -39.03 33.61
C GLU A 278 -57.95 -40.58 33.74
N LEU A 279 -56.80 -41.22 33.49
CA LEU A 279 -56.62 -42.66 33.72
C LEU A 279 -56.83 -43.06 35.18
N GLU A 280 -56.30 -42.30 36.15
CA GLU A 280 -56.53 -42.58 37.57
C GLU A 280 -57.99 -42.31 37.99
N ALA A 281 -58.68 -41.34 37.39
CA ALA A 281 -60.11 -41.15 37.60
C ALA A 281 -60.93 -42.35 37.08
N LEU A 282 -60.64 -42.83 35.85
CA LEU A 282 -61.25 -44.05 35.30
C LEU A 282 -60.93 -45.29 36.15
N ARG A 283 -59.70 -45.40 36.68
CA ARG A 283 -59.30 -46.51 37.54
C ARG A 283 -60.07 -46.54 38.86
N ARG A 284 -60.39 -45.35 39.40
CA ARG A 284 -61.22 -45.20 40.60
C ARG A 284 -62.70 -45.50 40.34
N SER A 285 -63.23 -45.17 39.16
CA SER A 285 -64.61 -45.52 38.78
C SER A 285 -64.76 -47.00 38.36
N SER A 286 -63.72 -47.63 37.84
CA SER A 286 -63.71 -49.03 37.37
C SER A 286 -63.54 -50.08 38.49
N ASN A 287 -63.66 -49.69 39.77
CA ASN A 287 -63.60 -50.62 40.90
C ASN A 287 -64.84 -51.52 41.04
N THR A 288 -65.82 -51.43 40.12
CA THR A 288 -66.80 -52.48 39.84
C THR A 288 -66.36 -53.32 38.64
N GLN A 289 -65.70 -54.45 38.93
CA GLN A 289 -65.39 -55.60 38.06
C GLN A 289 -65.57 -55.40 36.53
N VAL A 290 -64.45 -55.14 35.83
CA VAL A 290 -64.38 -55.32 34.36
C VAL A 290 -63.31 -56.35 34.02
N THR A 291 -63.74 -57.52 33.57
CA THR A 291 -62.89 -58.57 33.00
C THR A 291 -62.33 -58.14 31.64
N PRO A 292 -61.05 -58.43 31.31
CA PRO A 292 -60.50 -58.13 30.00
C PRO A 292 -61.05 -59.10 28.94
N ILE A 293 -61.78 -58.59 27.96
CA ILE A 293 -62.24 -59.38 26.81
C ILE A 293 -61.07 -59.58 25.86
N LEU A 294 -60.42 -60.74 25.95
CA LEU A 294 -59.47 -61.24 24.96
C LEU A 294 -60.23 -61.79 23.75
N ASN A 295 -60.43 -60.96 22.73
CA ASN A 295 -60.94 -61.42 21.43
C ASN A 295 -59.88 -62.28 20.72
N SER A 296 -60.19 -63.55 20.52
CA SER A 296 -59.31 -64.51 19.85
C SER A 296 -59.28 -64.31 18.33
N CYS A 297 -58.09 -64.18 17.76
CA CYS A 297 -57.92 -64.18 16.31
C CYS A 297 -58.17 -65.59 15.75
N ILE A 298 -59.22 -65.75 14.95
CA ILE A 298 -59.48 -66.99 14.19
C ILE A 298 -58.60 -66.99 12.95
N ALA A 299 -57.60 -67.88 12.93
CA ALA A 299 -56.91 -68.24 11.70
C ALA A 299 -57.79 -69.19 10.87
N LYS A 300 -57.98 -68.89 9.59
CA LYS A 300 -58.47 -69.85 8.59
C LYS A 300 -57.48 -69.95 7.43
N THR A 301 -56.90 -71.13 7.33
CA THR A 301 -56.10 -71.63 6.20
C THR A 301 -57.01 -72.03 5.02
N GLU A 302 -56.36 -72.37 3.89
CA GLU A 302 -56.89 -72.91 2.60
C GLU A 302 -56.97 -71.84 1.48
N THR A 303 -56.09 -71.82 0.46
CA THR A 303 -55.96 -72.72 -0.73
C THR A 303 -57.24 -72.73 -1.60
N SER A 304 -57.24 -72.55 -2.94
CA SER A 304 -56.18 -72.62 -3.96
C SER A 304 -56.63 -72.03 -5.33
N SER A 305 -55.68 -71.96 -6.29
CA SER A 305 -55.87 -72.07 -7.76
C SER A 305 -56.45 -70.92 -8.63
N MET A 306 -55.62 -70.53 -9.60
CA MET A 306 -55.87 -70.31 -11.04
C MET A 306 -57.20 -69.72 -11.59
N GLY A 307 -57.08 -68.61 -12.34
CA GLY A 307 -57.20 -68.70 -13.82
C GLY A 307 -58.35 -67.99 -14.56
N GLY A 308 -58.04 -66.91 -15.29
CA GLY A 308 -58.83 -66.36 -16.42
C GLY A 308 -60.16 -65.62 -16.08
N THR A 309 -60.77 -64.79 -16.94
CA THR A 309 -60.34 -64.23 -18.25
C THR A 309 -61.23 -63.02 -18.67
N LYS A 310 -60.60 -61.92 -19.12
CA LYS A 310 -61.05 -60.94 -20.18
C LYS A 310 -62.34 -60.08 -20.06
N SER A 311 -62.30 -58.93 -20.76
CA SER A 311 -63.40 -58.02 -21.17
C SER A 311 -63.95 -57.05 -20.09
N ARG A 312 -64.35 -55.79 -20.36
CA ARG A 312 -64.43 -54.97 -21.60
C ARG A 312 -64.61 -53.46 -21.24
N ARG A 313 -64.11 -52.51 -22.08
CA ARG A 313 -64.53 -51.08 -22.32
C ARG A 313 -65.00 -50.16 -21.16
N GLY A 314 -64.64 -48.88 -21.07
CA GLY A 314 -63.72 -48.03 -21.86
C GLY A 314 -64.00 -46.50 -21.76
N ARG A 315 -63.09 -45.67 -22.35
CA ARG A 315 -63.12 -44.19 -22.60
C ARG A 315 -63.25 -43.25 -21.36
N ARG A 316 -62.35 -42.28 -21.10
CA ARG A 316 -61.89 -41.07 -21.87
C ARG A 316 -62.99 -40.01 -22.03
N ASN A 317 -62.79 -38.69 -21.90
CA ASN A 317 -61.65 -37.79 -21.58
C ASN A 317 -62.24 -36.36 -21.33
N ILE A 318 -61.54 -35.44 -20.64
CA ILE A 318 -61.60 -33.98 -20.92
C ILE A 318 -60.18 -33.38 -20.83
N THR A 319 -59.81 -32.61 -21.86
CA THR A 319 -58.59 -31.79 -22.04
C THR A 319 -58.84 -30.35 -21.49
N SER A 320 -57.91 -29.39 -21.41
CA SER A 320 -56.62 -29.15 -22.09
C SER A 320 -55.61 -28.51 -21.08
N ASP A 321 -54.50 -27.82 -21.40
CA ASP A 321 -53.93 -27.31 -22.66
C ASP A 321 -52.40 -27.12 -22.59
N THR A 322 -51.78 -26.73 -23.72
CA THR A 322 -50.37 -26.30 -23.82
C THR A 322 -50.22 -25.15 -24.85
N PRO A 323 -49.09 -24.43 -24.88
CA PRO A 323 -48.24 -24.61 -26.07
C PRO A 323 -46.72 -24.69 -25.80
N ASP A 324 -46.10 -25.54 -26.61
CA ASP A 324 -44.67 -25.78 -26.87
C ASP A 324 -44.11 -24.70 -27.87
N PRO A 325 -42.85 -24.71 -28.42
CA PRO A 325 -42.03 -25.92 -28.67
C PRO A 325 -40.48 -25.82 -28.81
N GLU A 326 -39.88 -26.96 -29.24
CA GLU A 326 -38.59 -27.14 -29.96
C GLU A 326 -37.27 -26.90 -29.19
N THR A 327 -36.14 -27.60 -29.43
CA THR A 327 -35.72 -28.81 -30.19
C THR A 327 -34.48 -29.38 -29.45
N GLY A 328 -34.00 -30.63 -29.52
CA GLY A 328 -34.22 -31.81 -30.34
C GLY A 328 -32.99 -32.75 -30.18
N SER A 329 -33.12 -34.07 -30.48
CA SER A 329 -32.04 -35.10 -30.46
C SER A 329 -31.36 -35.39 -29.08
N GLY A 330 -31.04 -36.62 -28.67
CA GLY A 330 -31.18 -37.94 -29.29
C GLY A 330 -30.14 -38.95 -28.75
N LYS A 331 -30.59 -40.18 -28.40
CA LYS A 331 -29.77 -41.41 -28.17
C LYS A 331 -28.84 -41.52 -26.94
N LYS A 332 -29.40 -42.10 -25.87
CA LYS A 332 -29.15 -43.48 -25.39
C LYS A 332 -27.68 -44.02 -25.32
N ILE A 333 -27.18 -44.13 -24.08
CA ILE A 333 -26.39 -45.23 -23.47
C ILE A 333 -25.13 -45.74 -24.22
N ARG A 334 -23.93 -45.54 -23.61
CA ARG A 334 -22.99 -46.66 -23.33
C ARG A 334 -21.88 -46.31 -22.33
N SER A 335 -21.50 -47.32 -21.54
CA SER A 335 -20.44 -47.35 -20.53
C SER A 335 -19.03 -47.54 -21.12
N SER A 336 -17.98 -46.96 -20.50
CA SER A 336 -16.71 -47.67 -20.28
C SER A 336 -15.79 -47.02 -19.23
N LYS A 337 -14.84 -47.83 -18.76
CA LYS A 337 -13.91 -47.72 -17.63
C LYS A 337 -13.02 -46.45 -17.51
N ARG A 338 -12.85 -46.05 -16.24
CA ARG A 338 -11.60 -45.62 -15.54
C ARG A 338 -10.55 -44.81 -16.32
N LYS A 339 -10.27 -43.60 -15.81
CA LYS A 339 -8.89 -43.17 -15.54
C LYS A 339 -8.78 -42.70 -14.09
N GLU A 340 -7.75 -43.19 -13.42
CA GLU A 340 -7.42 -42.94 -12.02
C GLU A 340 -6.64 -41.61 -11.95
N GLY A 341 -7.20 -40.61 -11.25
CA GLY A 341 -6.59 -39.30 -11.04
C GLY A 341 -5.96 -39.21 -9.65
N PRO A 342 -4.86 -38.46 -9.44
CA PRO A 342 -3.96 -38.75 -8.33
C PRO A 342 -4.51 -38.37 -6.95
N LEU A 343 -4.34 -39.30 -6.02
CA LEU A 343 -4.33 -39.01 -4.59
C LEU A 343 -3.15 -38.06 -4.29
N ILE A 344 -3.42 -36.80 -3.93
CA ILE A 344 -2.37 -35.93 -3.36
C ILE A 344 -2.44 -36.05 -1.83
N THR A 345 -1.41 -36.68 -1.29
CA THR A 345 -1.19 -36.96 0.12
C THR A 345 -1.12 -35.67 0.93
N VAL A 346 -1.90 -35.59 2.02
CA VAL A 346 -1.82 -34.49 2.98
C VAL A 346 -0.61 -34.69 3.89
N SER A 347 0.58 -34.33 3.42
CA SER A 347 1.80 -34.31 4.24
C SER A 347 2.97 -33.56 3.59
N GLU A 348 3.08 -32.24 3.81
CA GLU A 348 4.37 -31.61 4.13
C GLU A 348 4.19 -30.15 4.62
N THR A 349 4.75 -29.85 5.80
CA THR A 349 5.04 -28.48 6.22
C THR A 349 6.17 -27.91 5.33
N PRO A 350 6.10 -26.64 4.90
CA PRO A 350 7.13 -26.06 4.04
C PRO A 350 8.45 -25.89 4.82
N LYS A 351 9.46 -26.67 4.44
CA LYS A 351 10.84 -26.54 4.96
C LYS A 351 11.48 -25.27 4.41
N LEU A 352 11.66 -24.27 5.27
CA LEU A 352 12.16 -22.93 4.91
C LEU A 352 13.66 -22.84 4.58
N LEU A 353 14.39 -23.96 4.48
CA LEU A 353 15.82 -23.99 4.16
C LEU A 353 16.14 -25.14 3.20
N SER A 354 16.47 -24.81 1.94
CA SER A 354 17.16 -25.76 1.06
C SER A 354 18.62 -25.84 1.48
N SER A 355 19.02 -27.01 1.97
CA SER A 355 20.36 -27.26 2.54
C SER A 355 21.47 -27.19 1.48
N ASN A 356 21.99 -25.98 1.22
CA ASN A 356 23.19 -25.76 0.40
C ASN A 356 24.07 -24.58 0.89
N PHE A 357 23.91 -24.16 2.16
CA PHE A 357 24.72 -23.07 2.73
C PHE A 357 26.12 -23.59 3.11
N LYS A 358 27.14 -23.29 2.29
CA LYS A 358 28.55 -23.59 2.60
C LYS A 358 29.13 -22.48 3.48
N ILE A 359 29.45 -22.81 4.72
CA ILE A 359 30.16 -21.92 5.65
C ILE A 359 31.60 -21.69 5.16
N PRO A 360 32.06 -20.43 4.99
CA PRO A 360 33.46 -20.15 4.68
C PRO A 360 34.37 -20.59 5.82
N LYS A 361 35.37 -21.44 5.53
CA LYS A 361 36.39 -21.80 6.53
C LYS A 361 37.36 -20.62 6.71
N LEU A 362 37.35 -20.01 7.89
CA LEU A 362 38.41 -19.10 8.31
C LEU A 362 39.74 -19.88 8.34
N LYS A 363 40.78 -19.31 7.72
CA LYS A 363 42.15 -19.80 7.91
C LYS A 363 42.62 -19.38 9.29
N ASN A 364 43.05 -20.33 10.11
CA ASN A 364 43.82 -20.01 11.30
C ASN A 364 45.13 -19.36 10.85
N ALA A 365 45.42 -18.17 11.36
CA ALA A 365 46.74 -17.58 11.25
C ALA A 365 47.70 -18.38 12.15
N SER A 366 48.89 -18.64 11.63
CA SER A 366 50.06 -19.12 12.36
C SER A 366 51.30 -18.44 11.79
#